data_AF-A0A845BH31-F1
#
_entry.id   AF-A0A845BH31-F1
#
_cell.length_a   1.000
_cell.length_b   1.000
_cell.length_c   1.000
_cell.angle_alpha   90.00
_cell.angle_beta   90.00
_cell.angle_gamma   90.00
#
_symmetry.space_group_name_H-M   'P 1'
#
loop_
_entity.id
_entity.type
_entity.pdbx_description
1 polymer ?
#
loop_
_entity_poly.entity_id
_entity_poly.type
_entity_poly.pdbx_seq_one_letter_code
_entity_poly.pdbx_strand_id
1 'polypeptide(L)'
;MSTDQHDALLARYGAAALPPAGPWNDVIAALMQHRSVRAYRSDPLPEGTLETLVAAAQSAATSSNMQTWSVVAVTDPARKAVFAEVANNQRHITQCPLFLVWLADLSRNARLAEAEGATLEALPYFETFLVAALDAALAAQNATVAAESLGLSTVYIGALRNDVRRVAAELALPPGVVGMFGLCVGYADPEARAEVKPRLPQNTILHREQYDAGAEPGARGLYDAALAEFSARNEMKAYRWTDRVMARLGRVSALHGRDGLKAALRDLGFPLK
;
A
#
# COMPACT_ATOMS: atom_id res chain seq x y z
N MET A 1 31.45 -2.01 -0.68
CA MET A 1 30.09 -2.31 -0.23
C MET A 1 30.19 -2.68 1.24
N SER A 2 29.47 -2.00 2.13
CA SER A 2 29.37 -2.50 3.51
C SER A 2 28.66 -3.86 3.48
N THR A 3 29.01 -4.76 4.40
CA THR A 3 28.38 -6.09 4.50
C THR A 3 26.85 -5.97 4.54
N ASP A 4 26.33 -4.98 5.29
CA ASP A 4 24.90 -4.70 5.40
C ASP A 4 24.22 -4.36 4.06
N GLN A 5 24.89 -3.58 3.21
CA GLN A 5 24.35 -3.25 1.88
C GLN A 5 24.32 -4.49 0.98
N HIS A 6 25.37 -5.30 1.00
CA HIS A 6 25.42 -6.53 0.22
C HIS A 6 24.28 -7.47 0.57
N ASP A 7 24.12 -7.72 1.87
CA ASP A 7 23.15 -8.66 2.40
C ASP A 7 21.73 -8.19 2.12
N ALA A 8 21.47 -6.87 2.23
CA ALA A 8 20.18 -6.29 1.88
C ALA A 8 19.84 -6.43 0.39
N LEU A 9 20.81 -6.21 -0.51
CA LEU A 9 20.63 -6.42 -1.95
C LEU A 9 20.44 -7.90 -2.28
N LEU A 10 21.22 -8.79 -1.65
CA LEU A 10 21.14 -10.22 -1.83
C LEU A 10 19.78 -10.77 -1.37
N ALA A 11 19.28 -10.33 -0.22
CA ALA A 11 17.96 -10.70 0.27
C ALA A 11 16.84 -10.21 -0.68
N ARG A 12 17.00 -9.02 -1.29
CA ARG A 12 15.98 -8.41 -2.15
C ARG A 12 15.94 -8.99 -3.55
N TYR A 13 17.07 -9.35 -4.14
CA TYR A 13 17.16 -9.74 -5.56
C TYR A 13 17.66 -11.18 -5.78
N GLY A 14 18.27 -11.79 -4.78
CA GLY A 14 18.95 -13.08 -4.90
C GLY A 14 20.30 -12.97 -5.64
N ALA A 15 21.11 -14.01 -5.54
CA ALA A 15 22.48 -14.02 -6.08
C ALA A 15 22.50 -13.91 -7.62
N ALA A 16 21.49 -14.46 -8.29
CA ALA A 16 21.43 -14.52 -9.75
C ALA A 16 21.04 -13.17 -10.42
N ALA A 17 20.57 -12.19 -9.65
CA ALA A 17 20.11 -10.90 -10.16
C ALA A 17 20.59 -9.73 -9.28
N LEU A 18 21.73 -9.90 -8.60
CA LEU A 18 22.27 -8.91 -7.68
C LEU A 18 22.65 -7.62 -8.44
N PRO A 19 22.04 -6.46 -8.11
CA PRO A 19 22.39 -5.20 -8.76
C PRO A 19 23.72 -4.64 -8.24
N PRO A 20 24.34 -3.67 -8.95
CA PRO A 20 25.52 -2.98 -8.45
C PRO A 20 25.21 -2.22 -7.15
N ALA A 21 26.19 -2.18 -6.24
CA ALA A 21 26.12 -1.35 -5.04
C ALA A 21 26.20 0.15 -5.40
N GLY A 22 25.53 0.98 -4.60
CA GLY A 22 25.51 2.44 -4.75
C GLY A 22 25.61 3.17 -3.42
N PRO A 23 25.27 4.47 -3.36
CA PRO A 23 25.16 5.22 -2.10
C PRO A 23 24.25 4.51 -1.09
N TRP A 24 24.60 4.60 0.19
CA TRP A 24 23.91 3.90 1.27
C TRP A 24 23.86 4.72 2.55
N ASN A 25 22.74 4.70 3.24
CA ASN A 25 22.52 5.29 4.56
C ASN A 25 21.37 4.56 5.27
N ASP A 26 21.04 4.98 6.48
CA ASP A 26 20.03 4.30 7.31
C ASP A 26 18.62 4.32 6.70
N VAL A 27 18.26 5.40 5.97
CA VAL A 27 16.96 5.50 5.29
C VAL A 27 16.88 4.46 4.16
N ILE A 28 17.94 4.34 3.36
CA ILE A 28 18.02 3.33 2.29
C ILE A 28 18.02 1.92 2.89
N ALA A 29 18.74 1.71 4.00
CA ALA A 29 18.76 0.43 4.70
C ALA A 29 17.37 0.04 5.20
N ALA A 30 16.63 0.95 5.84
CA ALA A 30 15.27 0.72 6.32
C ALA A 30 14.32 0.36 5.17
N LEU A 31 14.34 1.13 4.07
CA LEU A 31 13.54 0.84 2.87
C LEU A 31 13.85 -0.56 2.30
N MET A 32 15.12 -0.94 2.27
CA MET A 32 15.56 -2.23 1.74
C MET A 32 15.19 -3.41 2.64
N GLN A 33 15.01 -3.20 3.94
CA GLN A 33 14.57 -4.21 4.91
C GLN A 33 13.05 -4.38 4.99
N HIS A 34 12.27 -3.56 4.28
CA HIS A 34 10.82 -3.61 4.29
C HIS A 34 10.29 -5.03 3.98
N ARG A 35 9.37 -5.48 4.83
CA ARG A 35 8.61 -6.72 4.71
C ARG A 35 7.27 -6.56 5.41
N SER A 36 6.19 -7.00 4.75
CA SER A 36 4.87 -6.88 5.34
C SER A 36 4.64 -7.94 6.42
N VAL A 37 4.25 -7.51 7.61
CA VAL A 37 3.93 -8.37 8.75
C VAL A 37 2.41 -8.57 8.85
N ARG A 38 1.98 -9.79 9.16
CA ARG A 38 0.54 -10.16 9.21
C ARG A 38 0.14 -10.86 10.52
N ALA A 39 0.93 -10.67 11.56
CA ALA A 39 0.63 -11.10 12.93
C ALA A 39 1.21 -10.06 13.89
N TYR A 40 0.39 -9.58 14.80
CA TYR A 40 0.67 -8.44 15.65
C TYR A 40 0.45 -8.79 17.11
N ARG A 41 1.29 -8.23 17.98
CA ARG A 41 1.05 -8.23 19.42
C ARG A 41 -0.05 -7.22 19.77
N SER A 42 -0.64 -7.36 20.95
CA SER A 42 -1.66 -6.46 21.48
C SER A 42 -1.11 -5.20 22.16
N ASP A 43 0.22 -5.02 22.16
CA ASP A 43 0.87 -3.88 22.79
C ASP A 43 0.33 -2.55 22.25
N PRO A 44 0.03 -1.57 23.12
CA PRO A 44 -0.33 -0.24 22.68
C PRO A 44 0.86 0.42 21.98
N LEU A 45 0.56 1.32 21.05
CA LEU A 45 1.59 2.19 20.49
C LEU A 45 1.98 3.27 21.51
N PRO A 46 3.24 3.73 21.52
CA PRO A 46 3.64 4.88 22.31
C PRO A 46 2.75 6.11 22.03
N GLU A 47 2.54 6.95 23.05
CA GLU A 47 1.83 8.23 22.88
C GLU A 47 2.52 9.09 21.81
N GLY A 48 1.73 9.80 21.01
CA GLY A 48 2.26 10.63 19.91
C GLY A 48 2.65 9.85 18.65
N THR A 49 2.53 8.51 18.64
CA THR A 49 2.87 7.70 17.46
C THR A 49 2.00 8.08 16.27
N LEU A 50 0.67 8.14 16.44
CA LEU A 50 -0.24 8.47 15.34
C LEU A 50 0.07 9.83 14.74
N GLU A 51 0.27 10.84 15.58
CA GLU A 51 0.59 12.21 15.21
C GLU A 51 1.93 12.27 14.46
N THR A 52 2.93 11.53 14.93
CA THR A 52 4.24 11.42 14.26
C THR A 52 4.10 10.80 12.87
N LEU A 53 3.32 9.72 12.74
CA LEU A 53 3.08 9.07 11.44
C LEU A 53 2.33 9.98 10.48
N VAL A 54 1.35 10.75 10.97
CA VAL A 54 0.60 11.72 10.16
C VAL A 54 1.49 12.89 9.74
N ALA A 55 2.36 13.41 10.62
CA ALA A 55 3.30 14.46 10.25
C ALA A 55 4.29 14.00 9.16
N ALA A 56 4.80 12.76 9.25
CA ALA A 56 5.62 12.16 8.20
C ALA A 56 4.84 12.02 6.88
N ALA A 57 3.57 11.59 6.96
CA ALA A 57 2.69 11.47 5.80
C ALA A 57 2.43 12.83 5.11
N GLN A 58 2.15 13.87 5.90
CA GLN A 58 1.94 15.25 5.43
C GLN A 58 3.19 15.87 4.82
N SER A 59 4.37 15.32 5.11
CA SER A 59 5.63 15.76 4.52
C SER A 59 5.89 15.16 3.13
N ALA A 60 4.98 14.34 2.59
CA ALA A 60 5.06 13.83 1.23
C ALA A 60 4.79 14.94 0.19
N ALA A 61 5.38 14.80 -1.00
CA ALA A 61 5.02 15.66 -2.13
C ALA A 61 3.53 15.49 -2.49
N THR A 62 2.88 16.57 -2.89
CA THR A 62 1.46 16.59 -3.28
C THR A 62 1.29 17.45 -4.53
N SER A 63 0.46 16.97 -5.46
CA SER A 63 0.24 17.66 -6.73
C SER A 63 -0.35 19.05 -6.50
N SER A 64 0.36 20.08 -6.97
CA SER A 64 -0.02 21.50 -6.80
C SER A 64 -0.35 21.90 -5.34
N ASN A 65 0.20 21.18 -4.36
CA ASN A 65 -0.09 21.34 -2.93
C ASN A 65 -1.60 21.26 -2.58
N MET A 66 -2.40 20.59 -3.40
CA MET A 66 -3.85 20.50 -3.19
C MET A 66 -4.24 19.62 -2.00
N GLN A 67 -3.32 18.75 -1.55
CA GLN A 67 -3.49 17.86 -0.39
C GLN A 67 -4.79 17.06 -0.48
N THR A 68 -4.96 16.33 -1.59
CA THR A 68 -6.22 15.67 -1.98
C THR A 68 -6.43 14.30 -1.32
N TRP A 69 -6.03 14.21 -0.06
CA TRP A 69 -6.08 12.99 0.73
C TRP A 69 -6.46 13.28 2.19
N SER A 70 -6.93 12.22 2.84
CA SER A 70 -7.21 12.16 4.27
C SER A 70 -6.86 10.77 4.81
N VAL A 71 -6.80 10.63 6.13
CA VAL A 71 -6.61 9.32 6.78
C VAL A 71 -7.52 9.23 7.99
N VAL A 72 -8.14 8.08 8.20
CA VAL A 72 -8.93 7.80 9.40
C VAL A 72 -8.21 6.74 10.23
N ALA A 73 -7.92 7.07 11.49
CA ALA A 73 -7.41 6.12 12.47
C ALA A 73 -8.56 5.33 13.10
N VAL A 74 -8.44 4.01 13.08
CA VAL A 74 -9.45 3.07 13.56
C VAL A 74 -8.82 2.17 14.61
N THR A 75 -9.24 2.38 15.87
CA THR A 75 -8.84 1.57 17.02
C THR A 75 -10.01 0.78 17.61
N ASP A 76 -11.25 1.20 17.32
CA ASP A 76 -12.47 0.52 17.77
C ASP A 76 -12.55 -0.93 17.27
N PRO A 77 -12.64 -1.94 18.16
CA PRO A 77 -12.67 -3.34 17.77
C PRO A 77 -13.86 -3.72 16.87
N ALA A 78 -15.04 -3.14 17.09
CA ALA A 78 -16.23 -3.44 16.30
C ALA A 78 -16.05 -2.96 14.85
N ARG A 79 -15.55 -1.74 14.67
CA ARG A 79 -15.24 -1.19 13.35
C ARG A 79 -14.13 -1.96 12.63
N LYS A 80 -13.09 -2.38 13.35
CA LYS A 80 -12.03 -3.23 12.77
C LYS A 80 -12.57 -4.59 12.31
N ALA A 81 -13.55 -5.16 13.01
CA ALA A 81 -14.19 -6.41 12.59
C ALA A 81 -14.92 -6.24 11.24
N VAL A 82 -15.65 -5.13 11.05
CA VAL A 82 -16.28 -4.79 9.76
C VAL A 82 -15.26 -4.73 8.63
N PHE A 83 -14.12 -4.06 8.84
CA PHE A 83 -13.07 -3.99 7.83
C PHE A 83 -12.39 -5.32 7.56
N ALA A 84 -12.23 -6.16 8.58
CA ALA A 84 -11.72 -7.51 8.39
C ALA A 84 -12.65 -8.33 7.50
N GLU A 85 -13.97 -8.27 7.71
CA GLU A 85 -14.96 -8.94 6.87
C GLU A 85 -14.89 -8.48 5.41
N VAL A 86 -14.89 -7.15 5.16
CA VAL A 86 -14.71 -6.58 3.81
C VAL A 86 -13.42 -7.10 3.16
N ALA A 87 -12.36 -7.21 3.96
CA ALA A 87 -11.05 -7.69 3.54
C ALA A 87 -10.91 -9.22 3.54
N ASN A 88 -12.00 -10.00 3.42
CA ASN A 88 -12.00 -11.46 3.42
C ASN A 88 -11.44 -12.09 4.71
N ASN A 89 -11.86 -11.57 5.86
CA ASN A 89 -11.50 -12.03 7.21
C ASN A 89 -9.99 -12.04 7.48
N GLN A 90 -9.27 -11.05 6.96
CA GLN A 90 -7.84 -10.84 7.23
C GLN A 90 -7.61 -10.51 8.71
N ARG A 91 -7.28 -11.54 9.52
CA ARG A 91 -7.15 -11.46 11.00
C ARG A 91 -6.22 -10.37 11.51
N HIS A 92 -5.18 -10.02 10.76
CA HIS A 92 -4.25 -8.96 11.18
C HIS A 92 -4.90 -7.58 11.28
N ILE A 93 -6.04 -7.35 10.61
CA ILE A 93 -6.81 -6.12 10.76
C ILE A 93 -7.39 -6.02 12.16
N THR A 94 -7.94 -7.10 12.73
CA THR A 94 -8.47 -7.09 14.10
C THR A 94 -7.37 -7.14 15.15
N GLN A 95 -6.21 -7.74 14.84
CA GLN A 95 -5.07 -7.85 15.76
C GLN A 95 -4.26 -6.56 15.93
N CYS A 96 -3.98 -5.81 14.86
CA CYS A 96 -3.07 -4.66 14.96
C CYS A 96 -3.64 -3.56 15.89
N PRO A 97 -2.85 -2.91 16.75
CA PRO A 97 -3.35 -1.88 17.66
C PRO A 97 -3.88 -0.64 16.94
N LEU A 98 -3.35 -0.32 15.74
CA LEU A 98 -3.78 0.81 14.93
C LEU A 98 -4.07 0.36 13.49
N PHE A 99 -5.28 0.62 13.01
CA PHE A 99 -5.66 0.45 11.62
C PHE A 99 -5.93 1.81 10.97
N LEU A 100 -5.14 2.20 9.96
CA LEU A 100 -5.32 3.45 9.23
C LEU A 100 -6.04 3.19 7.92
N VAL A 101 -7.08 3.95 7.60
CA VAL A 101 -7.75 3.92 6.30
C VAL A 101 -7.38 5.18 5.52
N TRP A 102 -6.60 5.01 4.45
CA TRP A 102 -6.11 6.09 3.61
C TRP A 102 -7.11 6.41 2.50
N LEU A 103 -7.42 7.70 2.36
CA LEU A 103 -8.53 8.18 1.56
C LEU A 103 -8.04 9.06 0.42
N ALA A 104 -8.59 8.83 -0.78
CA ALA A 104 -8.66 9.89 -1.78
C ALA A 104 -9.80 10.83 -1.35
N ASP A 105 -9.50 12.12 -1.12
CA ASP A 105 -10.43 13.08 -0.53
C ASP A 105 -10.45 14.38 -1.35
N LEU A 106 -11.49 14.51 -2.18
CA LEU A 106 -11.82 15.74 -2.90
C LEU A 106 -12.91 16.55 -2.20
N SER A 107 -13.50 16.00 -1.13
CA SER A 107 -14.58 16.67 -0.39
C SER A 107 -14.08 17.94 0.29
N ARG A 108 -12.82 17.97 0.73
CA ARG A 108 -12.18 19.18 1.28
C ARG A 108 -12.19 20.31 0.26
N ASN A 109 -11.78 20.03 -0.97
CA ASN A 109 -11.74 21.01 -2.06
C ASN A 109 -13.15 21.41 -2.52
N ALA A 110 -14.11 20.48 -2.50
CA ALA A 110 -15.51 20.80 -2.77
C ALA A 110 -16.11 21.77 -1.73
N ARG A 111 -15.87 21.53 -0.43
CA ARG A 111 -16.29 22.45 0.64
C ARG A 111 -15.59 23.81 0.55
N LEU A 112 -14.32 23.83 0.16
CA LEU A 112 -13.61 25.09 -0.13
C LEU A 112 -14.30 25.87 -1.25
N ALA A 113 -14.64 25.20 -2.36
CA ALA A 113 -15.33 25.83 -3.48
C ALA A 113 -16.68 26.43 -3.06
N GLU A 114 -17.45 25.69 -2.26
CA GLU A 114 -18.72 26.15 -1.70
C GLU A 114 -18.54 27.40 -0.81
N ALA A 115 -17.56 27.37 0.10
CA ALA A 115 -17.26 28.50 0.98
C ALA A 115 -16.83 29.76 0.22
N GLU A 116 -16.12 29.60 -0.90
CA GLU A 116 -15.68 30.68 -1.77
C GLU A 116 -16.74 31.09 -2.82
N GLY A 117 -17.90 30.42 -2.85
CA GLY A 117 -18.94 30.66 -3.87
C GLY A 117 -18.47 30.36 -5.30
N ALA A 118 -17.50 29.47 -5.47
CA ALA A 118 -16.85 29.15 -6.74
C ALA A 118 -17.18 27.73 -7.22
N THR A 119 -17.09 27.53 -8.53
CA THR A 119 -17.20 26.20 -9.14
C THR A 119 -15.82 25.67 -9.51
N LEU A 120 -15.48 24.47 -9.05
CA LEU A 120 -14.27 23.75 -9.47
C LEU A 120 -14.60 22.80 -10.63
N GLU A 121 -14.50 23.28 -11.87
CA GLU A 121 -14.85 22.51 -13.07
C GLU A 121 -14.00 21.26 -13.29
N ALA A 122 -12.77 21.25 -12.77
CA ALA A 122 -11.84 20.11 -12.87
C ALA A 122 -12.18 18.97 -11.90
N LEU A 123 -12.78 19.26 -10.75
CA LEU A 123 -13.10 18.29 -9.69
C LEU A 123 -13.79 16.98 -10.17
N PRO A 124 -14.75 17.01 -11.13
CA PRO A 124 -15.42 15.80 -11.60
C PRO A 124 -14.60 14.92 -12.58
N TYR A 125 -13.44 15.37 -13.07
CA TYR A 125 -12.66 14.63 -14.05
C TYR A 125 -11.90 13.45 -13.43
N PHE A 126 -11.72 12.39 -14.21
CA PHE A 126 -10.93 11.23 -13.79
C PHE A 126 -9.50 11.61 -13.35
N GLU A 127 -8.91 12.64 -13.96
CA GLU A 127 -7.60 13.18 -13.59
C GLU A 127 -7.53 13.59 -12.11
N THR A 128 -8.51 14.34 -11.61
CA THR A 128 -8.49 14.80 -10.22
C THR A 128 -8.65 13.65 -9.22
N PHE A 129 -9.41 12.61 -9.58
CA PHE A 129 -9.45 11.36 -8.80
C PHE A 129 -8.09 10.65 -8.80
N LEU A 130 -7.41 10.58 -9.96
CA LEU A 130 -6.08 9.98 -10.05
C LEU A 130 -5.07 10.72 -9.17
N VAL A 131 -5.08 12.06 -9.20
CA VAL A 131 -4.26 12.90 -8.30
C VAL A 131 -4.53 12.55 -6.83
N ALA A 132 -5.79 12.48 -6.40
CA ALA A 132 -6.15 12.13 -5.03
C ALA A 132 -5.67 10.72 -4.62
N ALA A 133 -5.79 9.75 -5.52
CA ALA A 133 -5.31 8.39 -5.29
C ALA A 133 -3.78 8.34 -5.15
N LEU A 134 -3.04 9.13 -5.94
CA LEU A 134 -1.57 9.21 -5.89
C LEU A 134 -1.10 9.94 -4.63
N ASP A 135 -1.69 11.09 -4.29
CA ASP A 135 -1.40 11.84 -3.05
C ASP A 135 -1.57 10.93 -1.82
N ALA A 136 -2.66 10.16 -1.75
CA ALA A 136 -2.90 9.21 -0.65
C ALA A 136 -1.84 8.09 -0.58
N ALA A 137 -1.38 7.58 -1.73
CA ALA A 137 -0.34 6.56 -1.79
C ALA A 137 1.04 7.07 -1.32
N LEU A 138 1.41 8.29 -1.72
CA LEU A 138 2.66 8.93 -1.29
C LEU A 138 2.67 9.19 0.21
N ALA A 139 1.58 9.78 0.73
CA ALA A 139 1.42 10.03 2.16
C ALA A 139 1.50 8.72 2.98
N ALA A 140 0.80 7.67 2.53
CA ALA A 140 0.84 6.38 3.20
C ALA A 140 2.23 5.72 3.19
N GLN A 141 2.98 5.86 2.10
CA GLN A 141 4.32 5.28 2.02
C GLN A 141 5.29 5.98 2.97
N ASN A 142 5.19 7.31 3.12
CA ASN A 142 5.94 8.03 4.14
C ASN A 142 5.60 7.56 5.56
N ALA A 143 4.31 7.39 5.87
CA ALA A 143 3.89 6.85 7.16
C ALA A 143 4.42 5.42 7.39
N THR A 144 4.48 4.60 6.34
CA THR A 144 5.05 3.25 6.42
C THR A 144 6.53 3.27 6.79
N VAL A 145 7.32 4.11 6.12
CA VAL A 145 8.76 4.27 6.42
C VAL A 145 8.97 4.80 7.83
N ALA A 146 8.16 5.78 8.27
CA ALA A 146 8.20 6.31 9.62
C ALA A 146 7.82 5.26 10.68
N ALA A 147 6.80 4.45 10.44
CA ALA A 147 6.43 3.38 11.36
C ALA A 147 7.56 2.35 11.49
N GLU A 148 8.14 1.92 10.36
CA GLU A 148 9.20 0.92 10.35
C GLU A 148 10.51 1.45 10.97
N SER A 149 10.82 2.74 10.83
CA SER A 149 11.97 3.36 11.50
C SER A 149 11.82 3.44 13.03
N LEU A 150 10.58 3.43 13.53
CA LEU A 150 10.24 3.37 14.96
C LEU A 150 10.19 1.92 15.50
N GLY A 151 10.57 0.93 14.68
CA GLY A 151 10.52 -0.49 15.05
C GLY A 151 9.12 -1.12 14.99
N LEU A 152 8.13 -0.39 14.45
CA LEU A 152 6.80 -0.94 14.18
C LEU A 152 6.82 -1.72 12.87
N SER A 153 5.78 -2.51 12.65
CA SER A 153 5.59 -3.32 11.45
C SER A 153 4.28 -2.96 10.76
N THR A 154 4.26 -3.11 9.44
CA THR A 154 3.11 -2.66 8.64
C THR A 154 2.63 -3.71 7.63
N VAL A 155 1.35 -3.60 7.23
CA VAL A 155 0.84 -4.24 6.01
C VAL A 155 -0.30 -3.43 5.40
N TYR A 156 -0.21 -3.18 4.10
CA TYR A 156 -1.27 -2.56 3.31
C TYR A 156 -2.43 -3.53 3.06
N ILE A 157 -3.66 -3.04 3.18
CA ILE A 157 -4.91 -3.76 2.95
C ILE A 157 -5.63 -3.16 1.75
N GLY A 158 -5.21 -3.56 0.55
CA GLY A 158 -5.93 -3.20 -0.69
C GLY A 158 -7.29 -3.91 -0.83
N ALA A 159 -7.56 -4.91 0.02
CA ALA A 159 -8.82 -5.65 0.04
C ALA A 159 -10.01 -4.82 0.55
N LEU A 160 -9.80 -3.66 1.18
CA LEU A 160 -10.88 -2.71 1.47
C LEU A 160 -11.67 -2.33 0.21
N ARG A 161 -11.02 -2.35 -0.96
CA ARG A 161 -11.66 -2.09 -2.24
C ARG A 161 -12.60 -3.21 -2.72
N ASN A 162 -12.69 -4.35 -2.02
CA ASN A 162 -13.71 -5.36 -2.31
C ASN A 162 -15.12 -4.77 -2.14
N ASP A 163 -15.31 -3.84 -1.21
CA ASP A 163 -16.57 -3.11 -1.01
C ASP A 163 -16.33 -1.69 -0.48
N VAL A 164 -16.02 -0.78 -1.40
CA VAL A 164 -15.78 0.64 -1.06
C VAL A 164 -17.02 1.35 -0.51
N ARG A 165 -18.23 0.87 -0.85
CA ARG A 165 -19.48 1.48 -0.36
C ARG A 165 -19.69 1.16 1.11
N ARG A 166 -19.45 -0.11 1.51
CA ARG A 166 -19.50 -0.51 2.92
C ARG A 166 -18.42 0.19 3.75
N VAL A 167 -17.21 0.34 3.21
CA VAL A 167 -16.14 1.11 3.89
C VAL A 167 -16.55 2.57 4.08
N ALA A 168 -17.14 3.20 3.05
CA ALA A 168 -17.61 4.58 3.14
C ALA A 168 -18.73 4.75 4.18
N ALA A 169 -19.70 3.83 4.20
CA ALA A 169 -20.79 3.85 5.18
C ALA A 169 -20.26 3.69 6.62
N GLU A 170 -19.35 2.74 6.86
CA GLU A 170 -18.76 2.49 8.18
C GLU A 170 -17.97 3.69 8.71
N LEU A 171 -17.31 4.44 7.83
CA LEU A 171 -16.54 5.64 8.19
C LEU A 171 -17.35 6.94 8.09
N ALA A 172 -18.65 6.86 7.75
CA ALA A 172 -19.50 8.03 7.46
C ALA A 172 -18.85 9.03 6.48
N LEU A 173 -18.22 8.51 5.42
CA LEU A 173 -17.52 9.35 4.44
C LEU A 173 -18.51 10.22 3.64
N PRO A 174 -18.22 11.52 3.45
CA PRO A 174 -19.03 12.37 2.59
C PRO A 174 -18.79 12.05 1.11
N PRO A 175 -19.65 12.56 0.19
CA PRO A 175 -19.40 12.48 -1.24
C PRO A 175 -18.04 13.08 -1.63
N GLY A 176 -17.37 12.45 -2.59
CA GLY A 176 -16.03 12.83 -3.04
C GLY A 176 -14.91 12.28 -2.14
N VAL A 177 -15.18 11.28 -1.30
CA VAL A 177 -14.18 10.58 -0.48
C VAL A 177 -14.31 9.07 -0.63
N VAL A 178 -13.18 8.38 -0.80
CA VAL A 178 -13.16 6.91 -0.88
C VAL A 178 -11.92 6.32 -0.20
N GLY A 179 -12.12 5.20 0.51
CA GLY A 179 -11.04 4.40 1.06
C GLY A 179 -10.22 3.69 -0.02
N MET A 180 -8.97 4.10 -0.20
CA MET A 180 -8.06 3.52 -1.18
C MET A 180 -7.48 2.20 -0.69
N PHE A 181 -7.03 2.17 0.56
CA PHE A 181 -6.47 0.98 1.21
C PHE A 181 -6.37 1.20 2.73
N GLY A 182 -6.36 0.10 3.47
CA GLY A 182 -6.01 0.12 4.89
C GLY A 182 -4.50 -0.02 5.10
N LEU A 183 -4.03 0.26 6.31
CA LEU A 183 -2.66 0.00 6.77
C LEU A 183 -2.74 -0.47 8.23
N CYS A 184 -2.35 -1.71 8.48
CA CYS A 184 -2.17 -2.21 9.84
C CYS A 184 -0.83 -1.70 10.37
N VAL A 185 -0.79 -1.21 11.61
CA VAL A 185 0.42 -0.73 12.27
C VAL A 185 0.48 -1.31 13.68
N GLY A 186 1.64 -1.85 14.07
CA GLY A 186 1.85 -2.44 15.38
C GLY A 186 3.18 -3.17 15.52
N TYR A 187 3.46 -3.67 16.71
CA TYR A 187 4.60 -4.55 16.93
C TYR A 187 4.33 -5.94 16.36
N ALA A 188 5.29 -6.49 15.61
CA ALA A 188 5.22 -7.85 15.12
C ALA A 188 5.12 -8.84 16.29
N ASP A 189 4.28 -9.87 16.13
CA ASP A 189 4.36 -11.06 16.97
C ASP A 189 5.77 -11.69 16.82
N PRO A 190 6.46 -12.08 17.90
CA PRO A 190 7.77 -12.73 17.81
C PRO A 190 7.76 -13.99 16.94
N GLU A 191 6.63 -14.69 16.86
CA GLU A 191 6.43 -15.87 16.01
C GLU A 191 6.04 -15.50 14.56
N ALA A 192 5.84 -14.22 14.27
CA ALA A 192 5.56 -13.76 12.91
C ALA A 192 6.78 -13.98 12.01
N ARG A 193 6.68 -15.01 11.17
CA ARG A 193 7.66 -15.23 10.10
C ARG A 193 7.45 -14.18 9.01
N ALA A 194 8.28 -13.15 9.00
CA ALA A 194 8.31 -12.13 7.96
C ALA A 194 9.72 -11.98 7.43
N GLU A 195 9.94 -12.50 6.22
CA GLU A 195 11.17 -12.37 5.46
C GLU A 195 11.04 -11.30 4.37
N VAL A 196 12.17 -10.74 3.96
CA VAL A 196 12.26 -9.86 2.80
C VAL A 196 11.87 -10.65 1.55
N LYS A 197 10.69 -10.35 1.00
CA LYS A 197 10.23 -10.97 -0.25
C LYS A 197 11.09 -10.48 -1.43
N PRO A 198 11.59 -11.38 -2.30
CA PRO A 198 12.35 -10.98 -3.48
C PRO A 198 11.57 -10.03 -4.40
N ARG A 199 12.28 -9.32 -5.28
CA ARG A 199 11.72 -8.46 -6.33
C ARG A 199 12.27 -8.85 -7.69
N LEU A 200 11.56 -8.40 -8.73
CA LEU A 200 12.03 -8.49 -10.10
C LEU A 200 13.43 -7.85 -10.25
N PRO A 201 14.31 -8.42 -11.10
CA PRO A 201 15.59 -7.82 -11.44
C PRO A 201 15.44 -6.36 -11.90
N GLN A 202 16.38 -5.49 -11.54
CA GLN A 202 16.25 -4.05 -11.82
C GLN A 202 16.12 -3.74 -13.32
N ASN A 203 16.73 -4.54 -14.19
CA ASN A 203 16.66 -4.34 -15.64
C ASN A 203 15.28 -4.65 -16.27
N THR A 204 14.30 -5.14 -15.51
CA THR A 204 12.90 -5.23 -15.97
C THR A 204 12.03 -4.08 -15.48
N ILE A 205 12.56 -3.21 -14.61
CA ILE A 205 11.81 -2.13 -13.96
C ILE A 205 12.41 -0.77 -14.33
N LEU A 206 13.74 -0.67 -14.30
CA LEU A 206 14.49 0.50 -14.71
C LEU A 206 14.78 0.41 -16.21
N HIS A 207 14.21 1.34 -16.96
CA HIS A 207 14.50 1.54 -18.38
C HIS A 207 15.24 2.86 -18.55
N ARG A 208 16.19 2.91 -19.49
CA ARG A 208 16.98 4.12 -19.75
C ARG A 208 16.47 4.77 -21.02
N GLU A 209 16.06 6.03 -20.92
CA GLU A 209 15.47 6.87 -21.97
C GLU A 209 14.13 6.35 -22.53
N GLN A 210 14.07 5.10 -22.97
CA GLN A 210 12.91 4.48 -23.59
C GLN A 210 12.57 3.14 -22.93
N TYR A 211 11.30 2.78 -22.94
CA TYR A 211 10.83 1.49 -22.45
C TYR A 211 11.43 0.35 -23.29
N ASP A 212 11.96 -0.67 -22.63
CA ASP A 212 12.54 -1.85 -23.27
C ASP A 212 12.15 -3.12 -22.50
N ALA A 213 11.43 -4.02 -23.18
CA ALA A 213 10.98 -5.31 -22.66
C ALA A 213 11.94 -6.47 -22.99
N GLY A 214 13.05 -6.22 -23.72
CA GLY A 214 13.92 -7.27 -24.24
C GLY A 214 14.54 -8.17 -23.17
N ALA A 215 14.81 -7.62 -21.97
CA ALA A 215 15.37 -8.36 -20.85
C ALA A 215 14.33 -9.21 -20.08
N GLU A 216 13.03 -8.94 -20.24
CA GLU A 216 11.97 -9.52 -19.42
C GLU A 216 11.91 -11.06 -19.47
N PRO A 217 12.02 -11.75 -20.63
CA PRO A 217 11.88 -13.21 -20.66
C PRO A 217 12.95 -13.92 -19.82
N GLY A 218 14.21 -13.47 -19.89
CA GLY A 218 15.32 -14.04 -19.12
C GLY A 218 15.21 -13.69 -17.62
N ALA A 219 14.99 -12.42 -17.31
CA ALA A 219 14.87 -11.94 -15.94
C ALA A 219 13.65 -12.53 -15.20
N ARG A 220 12.54 -12.77 -15.90
CA ARG A 220 11.36 -13.47 -15.35
C ARG A 220 11.70 -14.88 -14.90
N GLY A 221 12.51 -15.62 -15.66
CA GLY A 221 12.95 -16.97 -15.28
C GLY A 221 13.73 -16.97 -13.96
N LEU A 222 14.64 -16.00 -13.79
CA LEU A 222 15.40 -15.82 -12.54
C LEU A 222 14.48 -15.50 -11.36
N TYR A 223 13.53 -14.59 -11.56
CA TYR A 223 12.62 -14.19 -10.49
C TYR A 223 11.62 -15.30 -10.12
N ASP A 224 11.13 -16.06 -11.10
CA ASP A 224 10.25 -17.20 -10.86
C ASP A 224 10.93 -18.27 -10.00
N ALA A 225 12.22 -18.54 -10.23
CA ALA A 225 13.01 -19.43 -9.38
C ALA A 225 13.16 -18.87 -7.95
N ALA A 226 13.59 -17.62 -7.81
CA ALA A 226 13.79 -16.98 -6.51
C ALA A 226 12.49 -16.91 -5.69
N LEU A 227 11.35 -16.59 -6.31
CA LEU A 227 10.07 -16.53 -5.61
C LEU A 227 9.54 -17.92 -5.26
N ALA A 228 9.80 -18.95 -6.10
CA ALA A 228 9.42 -20.33 -5.78
C ALA A 228 10.16 -20.82 -4.53
N GLU A 229 11.47 -20.57 -4.41
CA GLU A 229 12.26 -20.89 -3.22
C GLU A 229 11.76 -20.14 -1.97
N PHE A 230 11.53 -18.83 -2.10
CA PHE A 230 10.97 -18.03 -1.01
C PHE A 230 9.62 -18.59 -0.54
N SER A 231 8.71 -18.86 -1.48
CA SER A 231 7.35 -19.30 -1.18
C SER A 231 7.31 -20.71 -0.58
N ALA A 232 8.23 -21.60 -0.98
CA ALA A 232 8.35 -22.94 -0.39
C ALA A 232 8.64 -22.93 1.11
N ARG A 233 9.32 -21.88 1.62
CA ARG A 233 9.68 -21.73 3.03
C ARG A 233 8.69 -20.87 3.83
N ASN A 234 7.99 -19.96 3.17
CA ASN A 234 7.18 -18.92 3.81
C ASN A 234 5.66 -19.06 3.58
N GLU A 235 5.23 -19.88 2.63
CA GLU A 235 3.82 -20.00 2.24
C GLU A 235 3.39 -21.48 2.18
N MET A 236 2.08 -21.74 2.12
CA MET A 236 1.53 -23.12 2.15
C MET A 236 1.96 -23.98 0.94
N LYS A 237 2.33 -23.34 -0.17
CA LYS A 237 2.80 -24.01 -1.38
C LYS A 237 3.81 -23.12 -2.10
N ALA A 238 4.77 -23.75 -2.77
CA ALA A 238 5.69 -23.07 -3.67
C ALA A 238 4.95 -22.55 -4.91
N TYR A 239 5.14 -21.27 -5.23
CA TYR A 239 4.58 -20.64 -6.42
C TYR A 239 5.60 -19.72 -7.06
N ARG A 240 5.59 -19.70 -8.40
CA ARG A 240 6.34 -18.71 -9.17
C ARG A 240 5.59 -17.38 -9.19
N TRP A 241 6.25 -16.32 -9.64
CA TRP A 241 5.59 -15.02 -9.78
C TRP A 241 4.60 -15.04 -10.94
N THR A 242 4.99 -15.63 -12.06
CA THR A 242 4.14 -15.82 -13.24
C THR A 242 2.81 -16.48 -12.87
N ASP A 243 2.83 -17.54 -12.05
CA ASP A 243 1.61 -18.23 -11.62
C ASP A 243 0.65 -17.30 -10.85
N ARG A 244 1.19 -16.41 -10.00
CA ARG A 244 0.38 -15.43 -9.25
C ARG A 244 -0.23 -14.38 -10.16
N VAL A 245 0.54 -13.87 -11.12
CA VAL A 245 0.05 -12.88 -12.10
C VAL A 245 -1.08 -13.48 -12.92
N MET A 246 -0.87 -14.68 -13.46
CA MET A 246 -1.89 -15.39 -14.25
C MET A 246 -3.14 -15.70 -13.42
N ALA A 247 -2.99 -16.13 -12.17
CA ALA A 247 -4.13 -16.38 -11.30
C ALA A 247 -4.92 -15.09 -10.96
N ARG A 248 -4.22 -13.97 -10.78
CA ARG A 248 -4.84 -12.70 -10.36
C ARG A 248 -5.48 -11.91 -11.50
N LEU A 249 -4.88 -11.96 -12.69
CA LEU A 249 -5.32 -11.16 -13.85
C LEU A 249 -5.98 -11.99 -14.95
N GLY A 250 -5.85 -13.33 -14.92
CA GLY A 250 -6.36 -14.20 -15.98
C GLY A 250 -7.88 -14.37 -16.01
N ARG A 251 -8.60 -13.96 -14.95
CA ARG A 251 -10.07 -14.05 -14.87
C ARG A 251 -10.66 -12.89 -14.08
N VAL A 252 -11.78 -12.33 -14.55
CA VAL A 252 -12.51 -11.24 -13.87
C VAL A 252 -12.92 -11.61 -12.45
N SER A 253 -13.31 -12.86 -12.20
CA SER A 253 -13.68 -13.34 -10.86
C SER A 253 -12.55 -13.17 -9.83
N ALA A 254 -11.29 -13.18 -10.25
CA ALA A 254 -10.13 -12.93 -9.37
C ALA A 254 -10.05 -11.47 -8.88
N LEU A 255 -10.82 -10.55 -9.47
CA LEU A 255 -10.96 -9.18 -9.01
C LEU A 255 -11.85 -9.07 -7.76
N HIS A 256 -12.61 -10.09 -7.40
CA HIS A 256 -13.51 -10.12 -6.23
C HIS A 256 -14.50 -8.94 -6.25
N GLY A 257 -15.20 -8.74 -7.37
CA GLY A 257 -16.21 -7.67 -7.55
C GLY A 257 -15.63 -6.28 -7.88
N ARG A 258 -14.30 -6.12 -7.91
CA ARG A 258 -13.64 -4.83 -8.24
C ARG A 258 -13.75 -4.42 -9.70
N ASP A 259 -14.23 -5.28 -10.58
CA ASP A 259 -14.65 -4.91 -11.92
C ASP A 259 -15.79 -3.88 -11.91
N GLY A 260 -16.60 -3.83 -10.83
CA GLY A 260 -17.62 -2.80 -10.61
C GLY A 260 -17.12 -1.50 -9.95
N LEU A 261 -15.81 -1.35 -9.72
CA LEU A 261 -15.27 -0.24 -8.91
C LEU A 261 -15.61 1.14 -9.49
N LYS A 262 -15.60 1.31 -10.83
CA LYS A 262 -15.95 2.59 -11.46
C LYS A 262 -17.37 3.04 -11.12
N ALA A 263 -18.33 2.11 -11.09
CA ALA A 263 -19.70 2.41 -10.72
C ALA A 263 -19.79 2.76 -9.22
N ALA A 264 -19.08 2.02 -8.36
CA ALA A 264 -19.05 2.31 -6.93
C ALA A 264 -18.44 3.69 -6.61
N LEU A 265 -17.40 4.11 -7.33
CA LEU A 265 -16.82 5.45 -7.19
C LEU A 265 -17.79 6.56 -7.58
N ARG A 266 -18.61 6.33 -8.63
CA ARG A 266 -19.66 7.28 -9.03
C ARG A 266 -20.72 7.46 -7.95
N ASP A 267 -21.15 6.38 -7.32
CA ASP A 267 -22.10 6.44 -6.20
C ASP A 267 -21.51 7.20 -4.99
N LEU A 268 -20.19 7.14 -4.81
CA LEU A 268 -19.47 7.86 -3.76
C LEU A 268 -19.11 9.31 -4.14
N GLY A 269 -19.69 9.86 -5.20
CA GLY A 269 -19.51 11.28 -5.57
C GLY A 269 -18.27 11.56 -6.40
N PHE A 270 -17.69 10.56 -7.07
CA PHE A 270 -16.68 10.77 -8.11
C PHE A 270 -17.30 10.56 -9.50
N PRO A 271 -17.65 11.62 -10.26
CA PRO A 271 -18.29 11.45 -11.57
C PRO A 271 -17.42 10.69 -12.57
N LEU A 272 -16.09 10.89 -12.51
CA LEU A 272 -15.09 10.32 -13.40
C LEU A 272 -15.44 10.63 -14.87
N LYS A 273 -15.59 11.92 -15.17
CA LYS A 273 -15.71 12.45 -16.54
C LYS A 273 -14.46 12.12 -17.34
#